data_AF-A0A2S6ABP8-F1
#
_entry.id   AF-A0A2S6ABP8-F1
#
_cell.length_a   1.000
_cell.length_b   1.000
_cell.length_c   1.000
_cell.angle_alpha   90.00
_cell.angle_beta   90.00
_cell.angle_gamma   90.00
#
_symmetry.space_group_name_H-M   'P 1'
#
loop_
_entity.id
_entity.type
_entity.pdbx_description
1 polymer ?
#
loop_
_entity_poly.entity_id
_entity_poly.type
_entity_poly.pdbx_seq_one_letter_code
_entity_poly.pdbx_strand_id
1 'polypeptide(L)'
;MRAAWGRIALESLAAVATVVGAAGVALHFNRTESRWLVLAASGAPYLMCAALAGVALFAAAKRWAGIAVAIAVAGVAIWTQAPLYVGHSPGDHGTPVTVMQANLLFDGADPQALIEQVRERKVDILTVEELTPAAVRALEGVGLDRLLPHRYLSPGRTATGTGIWSAHPLSDTVEYDGFVLNQLSATATVPGAGPVTVYAFHPVPPISGTHLWADELSRLRTILDRSPADRPVIVGGDFNATFDHAQFRAMLSGRFHDAAEQEGAGHLVTYPTDKRWPPLVGIDHILVADGRADTVDTFRLPGADHKALIAQLRLRPH
;
A
#
# COMPACT_ATOMS: atom_id res chain seq x y z
N MET A 1 22.05 -23.33 -41.72
CA MET A 1 20.91 -22.38 -41.73
C MET A 1 20.06 -22.46 -40.45
N ARG A 2 19.44 -23.59 -40.08
CA ARG A 2 18.59 -23.70 -38.86
C ARG A 2 19.28 -23.26 -37.55
N ALA A 3 20.56 -23.59 -37.36
CA ALA A 3 21.33 -23.17 -36.18
C ALA A 3 21.63 -21.65 -36.13
N ALA A 4 21.68 -20.97 -37.28
CA ALA A 4 21.87 -19.51 -37.34
C ALA A 4 20.56 -18.78 -37.01
N TRP A 5 19.43 -19.27 -37.55
CA TRP A 5 18.10 -18.75 -37.22
C TRP A 5 17.76 -18.92 -35.74
N GLY A 6 18.10 -20.06 -35.13
CA GLY A 6 17.89 -20.29 -33.70
C GLY A 6 18.70 -19.34 -32.81
N ARG A 7 19.92 -18.99 -33.21
CA ARG A 7 20.76 -18.03 -32.47
C ARG A 7 20.23 -16.60 -32.56
N ILE A 8 19.84 -16.17 -33.76
CA ILE A 8 19.25 -14.84 -33.99
C ILE A 8 17.96 -14.71 -33.18
N ALA A 9 17.08 -15.72 -33.21
CA ALA A 9 15.85 -15.71 -32.44
C ALA A 9 16.11 -15.62 -30.91
N LEU A 10 17.11 -16.34 -30.41
CA LEU A 10 17.50 -16.30 -29.00
C LEU A 10 18.03 -14.91 -28.58
N GLU A 11 18.89 -14.31 -29.42
CA GLU A 11 19.42 -12.95 -29.18
C GLU A 11 18.30 -11.90 -29.22
N SER A 12 17.36 -12.01 -30.17
CA SER A 12 16.20 -11.13 -30.24
C SER A 12 15.31 -11.26 -29.00
N LEU A 13 15.05 -12.48 -28.54
CA LEU A 13 14.27 -12.71 -27.32
C LEU A 13 14.96 -12.12 -26.08
N ALA A 14 16.28 -12.29 -25.96
CA ALA A 14 17.08 -11.72 -24.88
C ALA A 14 17.03 -10.18 -24.87
N ALA A 15 17.14 -9.56 -26.06
CA ALA A 15 17.04 -8.12 -26.21
C ALA A 15 15.64 -7.61 -25.83
N VAL A 16 14.58 -8.27 -26.30
CA VAL A 16 13.20 -7.92 -25.93
C VAL A 16 12.98 -8.02 -24.42
N ALA A 17 13.41 -9.13 -23.80
CA ALA A 17 13.28 -9.32 -22.35
C ALA A 17 14.01 -8.22 -21.56
N THR A 18 15.20 -7.82 -22.02
CA THR A 18 15.98 -6.73 -21.41
C THR A 18 15.30 -5.37 -21.57
N VAL A 19 14.73 -5.09 -22.74
CA VAL A 19 13.97 -3.85 -22.98
C VAL A 19 12.71 -3.80 -22.12
N VAL A 20 12.00 -4.93 -21.96
CA VAL A 20 10.85 -5.02 -21.05
C VAL A 20 11.27 -4.76 -19.61
N GLY A 21 12.39 -5.32 -19.17
CA GLY A 21 12.99 -5.02 -17.86
C GLY A 21 13.29 -3.54 -17.67
N ALA A 22 13.92 -2.91 -18.67
CA ALA A 22 14.23 -1.48 -18.66
C ALA A 22 12.97 -0.61 -18.66
N ALA A 23 11.90 -1.04 -19.34
CA ALA A 23 10.60 -0.37 -19.30
C ALA A 23 9.98 -0.45 -17.89
N GLY A 24 10.08 -1.59 -17.20
CA GLY A 24 9.69 -1.73 -15.79
C GLY A 24 10.44 -0.74 -14.89
N VAL A 25 11.76 -0.64 -15.04
CA VAL A 25 12.58 0.36 -14.33
C VAL A 25 12.13 1.79 -14.66
N ALA A 26 11.87 2.10 -15.93
CA ALA A 26 11.41 3.44 -16.33
C ALA A 26 10.03 3.78 -15.72
N LEU A 27 9.13 2.81 -15.64
CA LEU A 27 7.81 2.97 -15.03
C LEU A 27 7.90 3.28 -13.54
N HIS A 28 8.84 2.68 -12.80
CA HIS A 28 9.09 3.01 -11.40
C HIS A 28 9.39 4.51 -11.21
N PHE A 29 10.12 5.14 -12.13
CA PHE A 29 10.43 6.58 -12.08
C PHE A 29 9.41 7.47 -12.80
N ASN A 30 8.31 6.90 -13.31
CA ASN A 30 7.31 7.64 -14.06
C ASN A 30 6.59 8.65 -13.15
N ARG A 31 6.68 9.94 -13.50
CA ARG A 31 5.94 11.03 -12.87
C ARG A 31 4.83 11.59 -13.75
N THR A 32 4.58 10.96 -14.90
CA THR A 32 3.53 11.42 -15.81
C THR A 32 2.16 10.99 -15.30
N GLU A 33 1.13 11.73 -15.72
CA GLU A 33 -0.27 11.42 -15.45
C GLU A 33 -0.93 10.67 -16.64
N SER A 34 -0.10 10.15 -17.55
CA SER A 34 -0.57 9.36 -18.69
C SER A 34 -1.27 8.09 -18.22
N ARG A 35 -2.53 7.91 -18.62
CA ARG A 35 -3.36 6.75 -18.24
C ARG A 35 -2.62 5.43 -18.39
N TRP A 36 -1.99 5.21 -19.55
CA TRP A 36 -1.33 3.94 -19.84
C TRP A 36 -0.07 3.71 -19.01
N LEU A 37 0.71 4.77 -18.75
CA LEU A 37 1.93 4.66 -17.97
C LEU A 37 1.65 4.47 -16.48
N VAL A 38 0.62 5.16 -15.94
CA VAL A 38 0.18 4.95 -14.54
C VAL A 38 -0.32 3.52 -14.36
N LEU A 39 -1.23 3.04 -15.21
CA LEU A 39 -1.74 1.67 -15.09
C LEU A 39 -0.63 0.62 -15.30
N ALA A 40 0.33 0.87 -16.20
CA ALA A 40 1.47 -0.03 -16.39
C ALA A 40 2.43 -0.02 -15.18
N ALA A 41 2.57 1.11 -14.48
CA ALA A 41 3.43 1.22 -13.30
C ALA A 41 2.95 0.31 -12.16
N SER A 42 1.64 0.04 -12.06
CA SER A 42 1.10 -0.94 -11.11
C SER A 42 1.71 -2.34 -11.26
N GLY A 43 2.15 -2.70 -12.47
CA GLY A 43 2.80 -3.98 -12.78
C GLY A 43 4.31 -3.90 -13.01
N ALA A 44 4.96 -2.79 -12.67
CA ALA A 44 6.38 -2.57 -12.97
C ALA A 44 7.32 -3.69 -12.47
N PRO A 45 7.14 -4.28 -11.27
CA PRO A 45 8.01 -5.37 -10.79
C PRO A 45 7.99 -6.60 -11.69
N TYR A 46 6.83 -6.93 -12.28
CA TYR A 46 6.70 -8.05 -13.21
C TYR A 46 7.50 -7.82 -14.49
N LEU A 47 7.51 -6.58 -14.99
CA LEU A 47 8.31 -6.19 -16.15
C LEU A 47 9.80 -6.26 -15.81
N MET A 48 10.19 -5.79 -14.62
CA MET A 48 11.58 -5.87 -14.14
C MET A 48 12.12 -7.30 -14.09
N CYS A 49 11.29 -8.30 -13.74
CA CYS A 49 11.70 -9.71 -13.78
C CYS A 49 12.16 -10.18 -15.18
N ALA A 50 11.69 -9.56 -16.26
CA ALA A 50 12.14 -9.88 -17.61
C ALA A 50 13.63 -9.57 -17.83
N ALA A 51 14.23 -8.65 -17.06
CA ALA A 51 15.67 -8.38 -17.13
C ALA A 51 16.50 -9.63 -16.75
N LEU A 52 16.05 -10.41 -15.75
CA LEU A 52 16.71 -11.65 -15.34
C LEU A 52 16.65 -12.71 -16.46
N ALA A 53 15.53 -12.80 -17.16
CA ALA A 53 15.41 -13.64 -18.36
C ALA A 53 16.37 -13.16 -19.46
N GLY A 54 16.49 -11.84 -19.66
CA GLY A 54 17.47 -11.24 -20.57
C GLY A 54 18.90 -11.68 -20.27
N VAL A 55 19.33 -11.64 -19.00
CA VAL A 55 20.64 -12.12 -18.55
C VAL A 55 20.84 -13.59 -18.93
N ALA A 56 19.89 -14.46 -18.59
CA ALA A 56 19.97 -15.90 -18.86
C ALA A 56 20.03 -16.21 -20.36
N LEU A 57 19.21 -15.53 -21.17
CA LEU A 57 19.13 -15.75 -22.61
C LEU A 57 20.39 -15.23 -23.34
N PHE A 58 20.92 -14.07 -22.95
CA PHE A 58 22.20 -13.58 -23.49
C PHE A 58 23.38 -14.46 -23.07
N ALA A 59 23.37 -15.01 -21.85
CA ALA A 59 24.36 -15.98 -21.40
C ALA A 59 24.30 -17.28 -22.23
N ALA A 60 23.10 -17.80 -22.49
CA ALA A 60 22.89 -18.95 -23.37
C ALA A 60 23.35 -18.67 -24.81
N ALA A 61 23.15 -17.45 -25.31
CA ALA A 61 23.66 -17.00 -26.61
C ALA A 61 25.17 -16.66 -26.62
N LYS A 62 25.85 -16.67 -25.46
CA LYS A 62 27.26 -16.29 -25.27
C LYS A 62 27.57 -14.86 -25.75
N ARG A 63 26.65 -13.92 -25.54
CA ARG A 63 26.76 -12.51 -25.96
C ARG A 63 27.11 -11.60 -24.79
N TRP A 64 28.41 -11.50 -24.49
CA TRP A 64 28.94 -10.76 -23.34
C TRP A 64 28.45 -9.31 -23.22
N ALA A 65 28.35 -8.57 -24.33
CA ALA A 65 27.83 -7.21 -24.32
C ALA A 65 26.34 -7.17 -23.90
N GLY A 66 25.53 -8.11 -24.39
CA GLY A 66 24.12 -8.24 -24.00
C GLY A 66 23.97 -8.64 -22.53
N ILE A 67 24.82 -9.55 -22.05
CA ILE A 67 24.87 -9.93 -20.63
C ILE A 67 25.14 -8.68 -19.76
N ALA A 68 26.14 -7.87 -20.11
CA ALA A 68 26.50 -6.68 -19.36
C ALA A 68 25.33 -5.67 -19.28
N VAL A 69 24.64 -5.42 -20.40
CA VAL A 69 23.46 -4.54 -20.43
C VAL A 69 22.33 -5.11 -19.58
N ALA A 70 22.02 -6.39 -19.72
CA ALA A 70 20.94 -7.03 -18.97
C ALA A 70 21.23 -7.06 -17.45
N ILE A 71 22.49 -7.29 -17.05
CA ILE A 71 22.93 -7.21 -15.65
C ILE A 71 22.77 -5.78 -15.12
N ALA A 72 23.14 -4.76 -15.89
CA ALA A 72 22.95 -3.37 -15.46
C ALA A 72 21.47 -3.05 -15.22
N VAL A 73 20.59 -3.45 -16.13
CA VAL A 73 19.14 -3.26 -15.98
C VAL A 73 18.61 -4.03 -14.75
N ALA A 74 19.01 -5.30 -14.60
CA ALA A 74 18.61 -6.11 -13.44
C ALA A 74 19.14 -5.52 -12.12
N GLY A 75 20.36 -4.97 -12.11
CA GLY A 75 20.94 -4.32 -10.94
C GLY A 75 20.16 -3.07 -10.54
N VAL A 76 19.75 -2.24 -11.49
CA VAL A 76 18.88 -1.07 -11.21
C VAL A 76 17.50 -1.52 -10.73
N ALA A 77 16.91 -2.55 -11.35
CA ALA A 77 15.64 -3.11 -10.90
C ALA A 77 15.70 -3.67 -9.46
N ILE A 78 16.76 -4.42 -9.12
CA ILE A 78 16.96 -4.90 -7.75
C ILE A 78 17.13 -3.73 -6.80
N TRP A 79 17.89 -2.70 -7.19
CA TRP A 79 18.08 -1.51 -6.36
C TRP A 79 16.78 -0.75 -6.08
N THR A 80 15.88 -0.61 -7.08
CA THR A 80 14.59 0.07 -6.87
C THR A 80 13.65 -0.72 -5.95
N GLN A 81 13.72 -2.05 -5.97
CA GLN A 81 12.86 -2.92 -5.16
C GLN A 81 13.49 -3.33 -3.82
N ALA A 82 14.80 -3.14 -3.63
CA ALA A 82 15.52 -3.53 -2.42
C ALA A 82 14.90 -3.00 -1.11
N PRO A 83 14.38 -1.76 -1.03
CA PRO A 83 13.76 -1.27 0.21
C PRO A 83 12.61 -2.14 0.71
N LEU A 84 11.86 -2.78 -0.20
CA LEU A 84 10.75 -3.66 0.15
C LEU A 84 11.20 -4.97 0.82
N TYR A 85 12.48 -5.36 0.76
CA TYR A 85 12.96 -6.67 1.23
C TYR A 85 14.05 -6.62 2.29
N VAL A 86 14.74 -5.49 2.44
CA VAL A 86 15.90 -5.41 3.35
C VAL A 86 15.46 -4.98 4.76
N GLY A 87 14.34 -4.28 4.89
CA GLY A 87 13.82 -3.77 6.16
C GLY A 87 14.76 -2.73 6.79
N HIS A 88 14.21 -1.66 7.34
CA HIS A 88 14.99 -0.74 8.16
C HIS A 88 14.13 -0.13 9.26
N SER A 89 14.20 -0.75 10.44
CA SER A 89 13.47 -0.34 11.63
C SER A 89 14.43 0.14 12.72
N PRO A 90 14.82 1.43 12.73
CA PRO A 90 15.71 1.95 13.77
C PRO A 90 15.02 2.05 15.14
N GLY A 91 15.61 1.39 16.16
CA GLY A 91 15.39 1.62 17.59
C GLY A 91 14.49 0.60 18.30
N ASP A 92 14.83 0.21 19.54
CA ASP A 92 14.16 -0.88 20.26
C ASP A 92 13.04 -0.45 21.22
N HIS A 93 12.76 0.84 21.33
CA HIS A 93 11.87 1.40 22.35
C HIS A 93 10.67 2.13 21.71
N GLY A 94 9.51 2.01 22.36
CA GLY A 94 8.26 2.63 21.94
C GLY A 94 7.04 1.90 22.50
N THR A 95 5.89 2.53 22.40
CA THR A 95 4.60 1.97 22.83
C THR A 95 4.03 1.10 21.71
N PRO A 96 3.75 -0.18 21.96
CA PRO A 96 3.19 -1.08 20.95
C PRO A 96 1.75 -0.67 20.63
N VAL A 97 1.41 -0.65 19.34
CA VAL A 97 0.06 -0.38 18.83
C VAL A 97 -0.20 -1.30 17.64
N THR A 98 -1.32 -2.01 17.64
CA THR A 98 -1.74 -2.85 16.52
C THR A 98 -2.73 -2.09 15.65
N VAL A 99 -2.38 -1.91 14.38
CA VAL A 99 -3.19 -1.19 13.39
C VAL A 99 -3.69 -2.16 12.34
N MET A 100 -4.97 -2.09 12.01
CA MET A 100 -5.57 -2.81 10.89
C MET A 100 -6.13 -1.81 9.88
N GLN A 101 -5.96 -2.11 8.59
CA GLN A 101 -6.60 -1.38 7.50
C GLN A 101 -7.39 -2.37 6.64
N ALA A 102 -8.60 -2.00 6.22
CA ALA A 102 -9.43 -2.84 5.37
C ALA A 102 -10.36 -2.04 4.44
N ASN A 103 -10.27 -2.30 3.13
CA ASN A 103 -11.32 -1.95 2.16
C ASN A 103 -12.38 -3.09 2.13
N LEU A 104 -13.66 -2.76 2.37
CA LEU A 104 -14.72 -3.76 2.56
C LEU A 104 -15.46 -4.19 1.29
N LEU A 105 -15.20 -3.56 0.14
CA LEU A 105 -16.07 -3.70 -1.04
C LEU A 105 -17.54 -3.43 -0.71
N PHE A 106 -17.82 -2.26 -0.13
CA PHE A 106 -19.16 -1.87 0.32
C PHE A 106 -19.70 -2.77 1.45
N ASP A 107 -20.64 -3.66 1.09
CA ASP A 107 -21.30 -4.63 1.95
C ASP A 107 -20.75 -6.05 1.72
N GLY A 108 -19.65 -6.16 0.95
CA GLY A 108 -19.10 -7.43 0.49
C GLY A 108 -18.38 -8.21 1.59
N ALA A 109 -17.51 -7.54 2.35
CA ALA A 109 -16.73 -8.15 3.42
C ALA A 109 -17.59 -8.80 4.50
N ASP A 110 -17.19 -9.99 4.95
CA ASP A 110 -17.80 -10.69 6.08
C ASP A 110 -17.52 -9.95 7.40
N PRO A 111 -18.53 -9.35 8.04
CA PRO A 111 -18.37 -8.62 9.29
C PRO A 111 -17.86 -9.50 10.44
N GLN A 112 -18.27 -10.77 10.46
CA GLN A 112 -17.89 -11.73 11.50
C GLN A 112 -16.41 -12.10 11.38
N ALA A 113 -15.92 -12.33 10.16
CA ALA A 113 -14.52 -12.57 9.92
C ALA A 113 -13.65 -11.36 10.29
N LEU A 114 -14.10 -10.13 10.02
CA LEU A 114 -13.38 -8.91 10.41
C LEU A 114 -13.26 -8.80 11.93
N ILE A 115 -14.37 -8.91 12.67
CA ILE A 115 -14.34 -8.78 14.14
C ILE A 115 -13.51 -9.89 14.80
N GLU A 116 -13.50 -11.10 14.24
CA GLU A 116 -12.63 -12.19 14.71
C GLU A 116 -11.16 -11.81 14.59
N GLN A 117 -10.74 -11.25 13.44
CA GLN A 117 -9.37 -10.76 13.27
C GLN A 117 -9.05 -9.58 14.20
N VAL A 118 -9.98 -8.64 14.38
CA VAL A 118 -9.84 -7.53 15.36
C VAL A 118 -9.60 -8.07 16.77
N ARG A 119 -10.36 -9.08 17.18
CA ARG A 119 -10.26 -9.71 18.50
C ARG A 119 -8.97 -10.51 18.67
N GLU A 120 -8.67 -11.40 17.74
CA GLU A 120 -7.53 -12.32 17.82
C GLU A 120 -6.21 -11.58 17.78
N ARG A 121 -6.12 -10.57 16.93
CA ARG A 121 -4.91 -9.76 16.75
C ARG A 121 -4.82 -8.60 17.73
N LYS A 122 -5.85 -8.36 18.55
CA LYS A 122 -5.94 -7.26 19.52
C LYS A 122 -5.68 -5.90 18.87
N VAL A 123 -6.45 -5.62 17.82
CA VAL A 123 -6.35 -4.35 17.10
C VAL A 123 -6.69 -3.20 18.03
N ASP A 124 -5.87 -2.15 18.00
CA ASP A 124 -6.06 -0.92 18.77
C ASP A 124 -6.67 0.19 17.90
N ILE A 125 -6.34 0.22 16.62
CA ILE A 125 -6.84 1.18 15.62
C ILE A 125 -7.20 0.43 14.34
N LEU A 126 -8.39 0.67 13.82
CA LEU A 126 -8.89 0.12 12.56
C LEU A 126 -9.30 1.27 11.63
N THR A 127 -8.71 1.34 10.44
CA THR A 127 -9.19 2.20 9.35
C THR A 127 -9.94 1.35 8.32
N VAL A 128 -11.02 1.91 7.79
CA VAL A 128 -11.90 1.19 6.88
C VAL A 128 -12.30 2.08 5.71
N GLU A 129 -12.18 1.53 4.51
CA GLU A 129 -12.57 2.15 3.24
C GLU A 129 -13.77 1.42 2.61
N GLU A 130 -14.45 2.11 1.69
CA GLU A 130 -15.70 1.68 1.06
C GLU A 130 -16.83 1.39 2.07
N LEU A 131 -16.87 2.16 3.16
CA LEU A 131 -17.77 1.94 4.28
C LEU A 131 -19.19 2.46 3.99
N THR A 132 -20.15 1.57 3.77
CA THR A 132 -21.56 1.98 3.62
C THR A 132 -22.30 2.08 4.96
N PRO A 133 -23.46 2.76 5.02
CA PRO A 133 -24.34 2.70 6.18
C PRO A 133 -24.81 1.27 6.52
N ALA A 134 -24.90 0.36 5.55
CA ALA A 134 -25.28 -1.04 5.80
C ALA A 134 -24.12 -1.83 6.40
N ALA A 135 -22.91 -1.64 5.90
CA ALA A 135 -21.68 -2.19 6.49
C ALA A 135 -21.50 -1.74 7.95
N VAL A 136 -21.71 -0.44 8.26
CA VAL A 136 -21.68 0.05 9.65
C VAL A 136 -22.64 -0.73 10.54
N ARG A 137 -23.91 -0.88 10.13
CA ARG A 137 -24.91 -1.64 10.91
C ARG A 137 -24.53 -3.12 11.07
N ALA A 138 -23.91 -3.70 10.06
CA ALA A 138 -23.47 -5.09 10.10
C ALA A 138 -22.31 -5.29 11.09
N LEU A 139 -21.31 -4.39 11.08
CA LEU A 139 -20.20 -4.36 12.02
C LEU A 139 -20.66 -4.08 13.47
N GLU A 140 -21.61 -3.16 13.65
CA GLU A 140 -22.27 -2.93 14.94
C GLU A 140 -22.99 -4.19 15.43
N GLY A 141 -23.72 -4.86 14.54
CA GLY A 141 -24.49 -6.07 14.84
C GLY A 141 -23.65 -7.25 15.33
N VAL A 142 -22.44 -7.42 14.78
CA VAL A 142 -21.47 -8.42 15.25
C VAL A 142 -20.68 -7.96 16.49
N GLY A 143 -20.82 -6.70 16.88
CA GLY A 143 -20.29 -6.15 18.13
C GLY A 143 -18.90 -5.53 18.02
N LEU A 144 -18.53 -4.98 16.85
CA LEU A 144 -17.23 -4.31 16.65
C LEU A 144 -17.00 -3.20 17.70
N ASP A 145 -18.03 -2.40 17.96
CA ASP A 145 -17.98 -1.30 18.94
C ASP A 145 -17.76 -1.75 20.39
N ARG A 146 -17.88 -3.05 20.70
CA ARG A 146 -17.50 -3.58 22.02
C ARG A 146 -15.98 -3.76 22.16
N LEU A 147 -15.28 -3.95 21.04
CA LEU A 147 -13.82 -4.08 20.98
C LEU A 147 -13.16 -2.72 20.73
N LEU A 148 -13.75 -1.92 19.83
CA LEU A 148 -13.27 -0.60 19.43
C LEU A 148 -14.37 0.45 19.67
N PRO A 149 -14.61 0.88 20.91
CA PRO A 149 -15.77 1.70 21.27
C PRO A 149 -15.70 3.15 20.79
N HIS A 150 -14.54 3.63 20.38
CA HIS A 150 -14.35 5.00 19.92
C HIS A 150 -14.25 5.02 18.40
N ARG A 151 -15.08 5.83 17.73
CA ARG A 151 -15.14 5.84 16.27
C ARG A 151 -15.44 7.21 15.71
N TYR A 152 -14.90 7.46 14.52
CA TYR A 152 -15.23 8.60 13.68
C TYR A 152 -15.50 8.08 12.27
N LEU A 153 -16.75 8.16 11.84
CA LEU A 153 -17.25 7.50 10.63
C LEU A 153 -17.87 8.54 9.71
N SER A 154 -17.58 8.43 8.42
CA SER A 154 -18.30 9.15 7.36
C SER A 154 -18.77 8.14 6.31
N PRO A 155 -19.84 7.37 6.61
CA PRO A 155 -20.30 6.31 5.72
C PRO A 155 -20.94 6.90 4.46
N GLY A 156 -20.69 6.25 3.34
CA GLY A 156 -21.01 6.74 2.01
C GLY A 156 -21.86 5.79 1.19
N ARG A 157 -22.36 6.25 0.04
CA ARG A 157 -22.90 5.30 -0.95
C ARG A 157 -21.72 4.71 -1.71
N THR A 158 -21.76 3.42 -2.01
CA THR A 158 -20.69 2.75 -2.77
C THR A 158 -19.32 3.06 -2.14
N ALA A 159 -18.31 3.42 -2.95
CA ALA A 159 -16.93 3.57 -2.51
C ALA A 159 -16.64 4.81 -1.65
N THR A 160 -17.59 5.72 -1.47
CA THR A 160 -17.26 7.04 -0.92
C THR A 160 -16.99 7.02 0.58
N GLY A 161 -17.47 6.01 1.31
CA GLY A 161 -17.42 6.02 2.77
C GLY A 161 -16.09 5.56 3.35
N THR A 162 -15.74 6.15 4.49
CA THR A 162 -14.49 5.88 5.23
C THR A 162 -14.77 5.91 6.73
N GLY A 163 -13.99 5.19 7.53
CA GLY A 163 -14.15 5.15 8.99
C GLY A 163 -12.87 4.88 9.75
N ILE A 164 -12.81 5.40 10.98
CA ILE A 164 -11.79 5.12 11.97
C ILE A 164 -12.48 4.54 13.20
N TRP A 165 -12.01 3.39 13.67
CA TRP A 165 -12.35 2.82 14.97
C TRP A 165 -11.09 2.71 15.84
N SER A 166 -11.25 2.85 17.14
CA SER A 166 -10.16 2.74 18.10
C SER A 166 -10.61 2.16 19.44
N ALA A 167 -9.70 1.40 20.05
CA ALA A 167 -9.76 1.00 21.45
C ALA A 167 -9.55 2.19 22.41
N HIS A 168 -9.09 3.33 21.89
CA HIS A 168 -8.71 4.52 22.66
C HIS A 168 -9.57 5.74 22.30
N PRO A 169 -9.80 6.68 23.23
CA PRO A 169 -10.59 7.87 22.97
C PRO A 169 -10.09 8.67 21.76
N LEU A 170 -11.01 9.04 20.87
CA LEU A 170 -10.76 9.89 19.71
C LEU A 170 -11.18 11.34 19.99
N SER A 171 -10.35 12.29 19.57
CA SER A 171 -10.61 13.74 19.56
C SER A 171 -10.19 14.37 18.23
N ASP A 172 -10.39 15.68 18.06
CA ASP A 172 -9.87 16.46 16.94
C ASP A 172 -10.18 15.85 15.56
N THR A 173 -11.43 15.39 15.39
CA THR A 173 -11.88 14.70 14.18
C THR A 173 -12.04 15.67 13.02
N VAL A 174 -11.53 15.30 11.85
CA VAL A 174 -11.62 16.11 10.63
C VAL A 174 -12.02 15.23 9.45
N GLU A 175 -13.03 15.66 8.69
CA GLU A 175 -13.31 15.18 7.34
C GLU A 175 -12.79 16.24 6.37
N TYR A 176 -11.94 15.83 5.42
CA TYR A 176 -11.31 16.77 4.49
C TYR A 176 -12.14 16.97 3.23
N ASP A 177 -12.44 18.24 2.94
CA ASP A 177 -13.23 18.62 1.77
C ASP A 177 -12.46 18.51 0.44
N GLY A 178 -13.23 18.43 -0.64
CA GLY A 178 -12.75 18.50 -2.01
C GLY A 178 -12.12 17.21 -2.54
N PHE A 179 -12.31 16.09 -1.86
CA PHE A 179 -11.99 14.75 -2.37
C PHE A 179 -13.28 14.08 -2.87
N VAL A 180 -13.16 13.15 -3.82
CA VAL A 180 -14.33 12.40 -4.32
C VAL A 180 -14.79 11.34 -3.32
N LEU A 181 -13.85 10.70 -2.62
CA LEU A 181 -14.11 9.74 -1.54
C LEU A 181 -13.67 10.37 -0.22
N ASN A 182 -14.28 9.96 0.89
CA ASN A 182 -14.11 10.63 2.17
C ASN A 182 -12.71 10.37 2.75
N GLN A 183 -12.04 11.42 3.18
CA GLN A 183 -10.73 11.34 3.85
C GLN A 183 -10.91 11.81 5.29
N LEU A 184 -10.48 11.01 6.26
CA LEU A 184 -10.71 11.29 7.68
C LEU A 184 -9.40 11.39 8.45
N SER A 185 -9.41 12.19 9.52
CA SER A 185 -8.44 12.08 10.60
C SER A 185 -9.07 12.22 11.97
N ALA A 186 -8.38 11.71 12.98
CA ALA A 186 -8.69 11.88 14.38
C ALA A 186 -7.40 11.78 15.22
N THR A 187 -7.42 12.31 16.44
CA THR A 187 -6.35 12.09 17.43
C THR A 187 -6.80 11.01 18.41
N ALA A 188 -6.09 9.88 18.45
CA ALA A 188 -6.28 8.83 19.44
C ALA A 188 -5.41 9.08 20.68
N THR A 189 -5.98 8.97 21.88
CA THR A 189 -5.20 9.07 23.14
C THR A 189 -4.71 7.69 23.58
N VAL A 190 -3.53 7.29 23.09
CA VAL A 190 -2.97 5.95 23.29
C VAL A 190 -2.17 5.87 24.59
N PRO A 191 -2.50 4.96 25.53
CA PRO A 191 -1.73 4.77 26.76
C PRO A 191 -0.25 4.50 26.48
N GLY A 192 0.63 5.33 27.05
CA GLY A 192 2.09 5.22 26.88
C GLY A 192 2.66 5.94 25.64
N ALA A 193 1.86 6.22 24.61
CA ALA A 193 2.30 7.05 23.46
C ALA A 193 1.78 8.49 23.55
N GLY A 194 0.70 8.74 24.30
CA GLY A 194 0.05 10.04 24.35
C GLY A 194 -0.87 10.28 23.15
N PRO A 195 -1.01 11.51 22.64
CA PRO A 195 -1.80 11.76 21.44
C PRO A 195 -1.14 11.13 20.21
N VAL A 196 -1.92 10.47 19.36
CA VAL A 196 -1.47 9.87 18.09
C VAL A 196 -2.45 10.32 17.01
N THR A 197 -1.97 10.96 15.95
CA THR A 197 -2.84 11.32 14.83
C THR A 197 -3.05 10.09 13.95
N VAL A 198 -4.31 9.78 13.66
CA VAL A 198 -4.72 8.69 12.79
C VAL A 198 -5.39 9.27 11.57
N TYR A 199 -4.96 8.84 10.38
CA TYR A 199 -5.58 9.17 9.10
C TYR A 199 -6.18 7.90 8.47
N ALA A 200 -7.37 8.03 7.90
CA ALA A 200 -7.97 7.03 7.01
C ALA A 200 -8.14 7.66 5.63
N PHE A 201 -7.42 7.15 4.63
CA PHE A 201 -7.38 7.72 3.30
C PHE A 201 -7.83 6.75 2.20
N HIS A 202 -8.56 7.28 1.24
CA HIS A 202 -9.05 6.56 0.07
C HIS A 202 -9.10 7.48 -1.15
N PRO A 203 -7.99 7.83 -1.80
CA PRO A 203 -8.03 8.55 -3.09
C PRO A 203 -8.73 7.71 -4.17
N VAL A 204 -9.31 8.37 -5.18
CA VAL A 204 -9.95 7.68 -6.31
C VAL A 204 -8.99 6.77 -7.06
N PRO A 205 -9.46 5.65 -7.63
CA PRO A 205 -8.59 4.80 -8.42
C PRO A 205 -8.17 5.49 -9.73
N PRO A 206 -6.96 5.20 -10.26
CA PRO A 206 -6.47 5.81 -11.51
C PRO A 206 -7.36 5.50 -12.72
N ILE A 207 -8.16 4.43 -12.66
CA ILE A 207 -9.16 4.09 -13.70
C ILE A 207 -10.31 5.10 -13.78
N SER A 208 -10.60 5.84 -12.70
CA SER A 208 -11.59 6.92 -12.65
C SER A 208 -11.06 8.24 -13.21
N GLY A 209 -9.74 8.36 -13.36
CA GLY A 209 -9.07 9.52 -13.96
C GLY A 209 -7.70 9.74 -13.35
N THR A 210 -6.63 9.57 -14.14
CA THR A 210 -5.25 9.63 -13.63
C THR A 210 -4.81 11.03 -13.19
N HIS A 211 -5.31 12.08 -13.82
CA HIS A 211 -5.08 13.46 -13.39
C HIS A 211 -5.69 13.72 -12.01
N LEU A 212 -6.92 13.27 -11.79
CA LEU A 212 -7.63 13.41 -10.52
C LEU A 212 -6.96 12.58 -9.41
N TRP A 213 -6.64 11.32 -9.70
CA TRP A 213 -5.90 10.46 -8.77
C TRP A 213 -4.55 11.09 -8.36
N ALA A 214 -3.79 11.62 -9.31
CA ALA A 214 -2.52 12.28 -9.01
C ALA A 214 -2.70 13.57 -8.19
N ASP A 215 -3.74 14.37 -8.47
CA ASP A 215 -4.10 15.55 -7.68
C ASP A 215 -4.48 15.17 -6.24
N GLU A 216 -5.33 14.17 -6.06
CA GLU A 216 -5.73 13.70 -4.73
C GLU A 216 -4.52 13.19 -3.93
N LEU A 217 -3.65 12.37 -4.51
CA LEU A 217 -2.41 11.94 -3.83
C LEU A 217 -1.51 13.12 -3.44
N SER A 218 -1.39 14.14 -4.30
CA SER A 218 -0.63 15.36 -4.02
C SER A 218 -1.23 16.17 -2.85
N ARG A 219 -2.56 16.23 -2.77
CA ARG A 219 -3.28 16.91 -1.68
C ARG A 219 -3.20 16.12 -0.37
N LEU A 220 -3.29 14.79 -0.41
CA LEU A 220 -3.04 13.92 0.75
C LEU A 220 -1.62 14.12 1.27
N ARG A 221 -0.61 14.19 0.39
CA ARG A 221 0.75 14.56 0.79
C ARG A 221 0.78 15.89 1.52
N THR A 222 0.10 16.91 1.01
CA THR A 222 0.04 18.23 1.65
C THR A 222 -0.61 18.18 3.04
N ILE A 223 -1.60 17.30 3.24
CA ILE A 223 -2.20 17.06 4.56
C ILE A 223 -1.18 16.41 5.49
N LEU A 224 -0.46 15.39 5.03
CA LEU A 224 0.59 14.72 5.81
C LEU A 224 1.75 15.67 6.16
N ASP A 225 2.19 16.53 5.24
CA ASP A 225 3.24 17.52 5.48
C ASP A 225 2.85 18.55 6.56
N ARG A 226 1.55 18.76 6.79
CA ARG A 226 1.00 19.66 7.81
C ARG A 226 0.59 18.95 9.10
N SER A 227 0.76 17.64 9.18
CA SER A 227 0.44 16.88 10.38
C SER A 227 1.31 17.33 11.57
N PRO A 228 0.81 17.30 12.81
CA PRO A 228 1.56 17.76 13.97
C PRO A 228 2.88 16.97 14.13
N ALA A 229 3.99 17.70 14.27
CA ALA A 229 5.34 17.11 14.42
C ALA A 229 5.72 16.83 15.89
N ASP A 230 4.80 17.08 16.83
CA ASP A 230 4.94 16.84 18.27
C ASP A 230 4.39 15.47 18.71
N ARG A 231 3.95 14.64 17.76
CA ARG A 231 3.32 13.36 18.03
C ARG A 231 3.46 12.34 16.89
N PRO A 232 3.39 11.03 17.20
CA PRO A 232 3.33 10.00 16.18
C PRO A 232 2.10 10.09 15.29
N VAL A 233 2.24 9.60 14.06
CA VAL A 233 1.15 9.53 13.09
C VAL A 233 1.03 8.13 12.53
N ILE A 234 -0.21 7.67 12.39
CA ILE A 234 -0.60 6.44 11.70
C ILE A 234 -1.50 6.84 10.53
N VAL A 235 -1.26 6.27 9.37
CA VAL A 235 -2.11 6.43 8.19
C VAL A 235 -2.48 5.04 7.71
N GLY A 236 -3.75 4.70 7.67
CA GLY A 236 -4.23 3.51 6.97
C GLY A 236 -5.02 3.94 5.74
N GLY A 237 -4.85 3.26 4.61
CA GLY A 237 -5.67 3.54 3.46
C GLY A 237 -5.49 2.59 2.29
N ASP A 238 -6.52 2.52 1.44
CA ASP A 238 -6.38 2.09 0.05
C ASP A 238 -5.97 3.30 -0.78
N PHE A 239 -4.69 3.39 -1.13
CA PHE A 239 -4.15 4.50 -1.91
C PHE A 239 -4.37 4.35 -3.41
N ASN A 240 -4.92 3.22 -3.86
CA ASN A 240 -5.04 2.89 -5.27
C ASN A 240 -3.70 3.04 -6.04
N ALA A 241 -2.60 2.81 -5.34
CA ALA A 241 -1.26 3.08 -5.82
C ALA A 241 -0.28 2.07 -5.22
N THR A 242 0.43 1.34 -6.07
CA THR A 242 1.57 0.51 -5.66
C THR A 242 2.80 1.35 -5.30
N PHE A 243 3.76 0.71 -4.62
CA PHE A 243 5.09 1.28 -4.35
C PHE A 243 5.78 1.83 -5.62
N ASP A 244 5.54 1.28 -6.80
CA ASP A 244 6.15 1.76 -8.05
C ASP A 244 5.57 3.07 -8.59
N HIS A 245 4.45 3.55 -8.06
CA HIS A 245 3.97 4.89 -8.39
C HIS A 245 4.81 5.96 -7.69
N ALA A 246 5.48 6.81 -8.47
CA ALA A 246 6.28 7.90 -7.92
C ALA A 246 5.44 8.90 -7.10
N GLN A 247 4.15 9.04 -7.43
CA GLN A 247 3.18 9.86 -6.71
C GLN A 247 2.95 9.33 -5.29
N PHE A 248 2.86 8.00 -5.11
CA PHE A 248 2.73 7.38 -3.79
C PHE A 248 4.02 7.54 -2.99
N ARG A 249 5.18 7.19 -3.57
CA ARG A 249 6.48 7.33 -2.88
C ARG A 249 6.81 8.77 -2.50
N ALA A 250 6.21 9.75 -3.16
CA ALA A 250 6.37 11.16 -2.77
C ALA A 250 5.78 11.46 -1.38
N MET A 251 4.80 10.70 -0.90
CA MET A 251 4.27 10.81 0.47
C MET A 251 5.19 10.17 1.50
N LEU A 252 6.03 9.21 1.10
CA LEU A 252 7.03 8.57 1.96
C LEU A 252 8.29 9.44 2.14
N SER A 253 8.15 10.75 1.96
CA SER A 253 9.24 11.72 2.10
C SER A 253 9.20 12.35 3.49
N GLY A 254 10.37 12.60 4.09
CA GLY A 254 10.45 13.17 5.43
C GLY A 254 10.33 12.11 6.51
N ARG A 255 9.32 12.23 7.38
CA ARG A 255 9.15 11.35 8.55
C ARG A 255 8.21 10.16 8.34
N PHE A 256 7.50 10.13 7.21
CA PHE A 256 6.55 9.06 6.89
C PHE A 256 7.25 7.92 6.17
N HIS A 257 7.00 6.70 6.63
CA HIS A 257 7.49 5.48 6.03
C HIS A 257 6.36 4.47 5.89
N ASP A 258 6.42 3.66 4.84
CA ASP A 258 5.52 2.53 4.67
C ASP A 258 5.91 1.41 5.63
N ALA A 259 4.96 0.88 6.39
CA ALA A 259 5.19 -0.17 7.36
C ALA A 259 5.76 -1.45 6.69
N ALA A 260 5.30 -1.80 5.48
CA ALA A 260 5.79 -2.95 4.73
C ALA A 260 7.24 -2.75 4.26
N GLU A 261 7.60 -1.54 3.86
CA GLU A 261 8.99 -1.17 3.53
C GLU A 261 9.89 -1.22 4.78
N GLN A 262 9.43 -0.67 5.92
CA GLN A 262 10.19 -0.70 7.16
C GLN A 262 10.46 -2.12 7.65
N GLU A 263 9.48 -3.02 7.55
CA GLU A 263 9.61 -4.41 7.96
C GLU A 263 10.42 -5.24 6.96
N GLY A 264 10.38 -4.89 5.66
CA GLY A 264 10.94 -5.71 4.60
C GLY A 264 9.98 -6.82 4.13
N ALA A 265 8.68 -6.56 4.19
CA ALA A 265 7.60 -7.53 3.98
C ALA A 265 7.45 -7.98 2.50
N GLY A 266 8.25 -7.41 1.61
CA GLY A 266 8.18 -7.60 0.17
C GLY A 266 7.00 -6.89 -0.47
N HIS A 267 6.59 -7.39 -1.64
CA HIS A 267 5.43 -6.89 -2.36
C HIS A 267 4.15 -7.49 -1.76
N LEU A 268 3.59 -6.83 -0.74
CA LEU A 268 2.32 -7.21 -0.15
C LEU A 268 1.17 -6.97 -1.14
N VAL A 269 0.92 -7.94 -2.01
CA VAL A 269 -0.18 -7.89 -2.98
C VAL A 269 -1.53 -8.10 -2.28
N THR A 270 -2.38 -7.08 -2.36
CA THR A 270 -3.65 -6.98 -1.64
C THR A 270 -4.85 -7.07 -2.58
N TYR A 271 -4.69 -6.71 -3.86
CA TYR A 271 -5.78 -6.62 -4.82
C TYR A 271 -5.49 -7.33 -6.15
N PRO A 272 -6.51 -7.87 -6.83
CA PRO A 272 -7.84 -8.23 -6.33
C PRO A 272 -7.86 -9.64 -5.71
N THR A 273 -8.75 -9.88 -4.75
CA THR A 273 -8.97 -11.17 -4.09
C THR A 273 -10.24 -11.90 -4.55
N ASP A 274 -11.11 -11.23 -5.32
CA ASP A 274 -12.39 -11.75 -5.84
C ASP A 274 -12.26 -12.49 -7.19
N LYS A 275 -11.03 -12.65 -7.69
CA LYS A 275 -10.73 -13.34 -8.96
C LYS A 275 -10.27 -14.78 -8.73
N ARG A 276 -10.34 -15.59 -9.80
CA ARG A 276 -9.85 -16.99 -9.80
C ARG A 276 -8.33 -17.11 -9.74
N TRP A 277 -7.62 -16.02 -10.00
CA TRP A 277 -6.16 -15.92 -9.98
C TRP A 277 -5.71 -15.14 -8.72
N PRO A 278 -4.46 -15.31 -8.25
CA PRO A 278 -4.00 -14.69 -7.02
C PRO A 278 -3.83 -13.16 -7.15
N PRO A 279 -3.97 -12.38 -6.07
CA PRO A 279 -3.75 -10.93 -6.09
C PRO A 279 -2.43 -10.52 -6.75
N LEU A 280 -2.42 -9.37 -7.42
CA LEU A 280 -1.32 -8.93 -8.28
C LEU A 280 -0.70 -7.60 -7.86
N VAL A 281 -1.41 -6.75 -7.14
CA VAL A 281 -0.91 -5.42 -6.77
C VAL A 281 -1.17 -5.14 -5.30
N GLY A 282 -0.23 -4.48 -4.65
CA GLY A 282 -0.40 -3.95 -3.29
C GLY A 282 -0.75 -2.48 -3.39
N ILE A 283 -2.00 -2.13 -3.08
CA ILE A 283 -2.52 -0.75 -3.16
C ILE A 283 -3.03 -0.23 -1.81
N ASP A 284 -3.07 -1.12 -0.83
CA ASP A 284 -3.43 -0.84 0.55
C ASP A 284 -2.16 -0.69 1.39
N HIS A 285 -2.08 0.36 2.20
CA HIS A 285 -0.87 0.73 2.92
C HIS A 285 -1.17 1.18 4.35
N ILE A 286 -0.23 0.86 5.25
CA ILE A 286 -0.14 1.48 6.57
C ILE A 286 1.15 2.29 6.59
N LEU A 287 1.03 3.62 6.74
CA LEU A 287 2.17 4.51 6.91
C LEU A 287 2.31 4.91 8.37
N VAL A 288 3.55 5.12 8.81
CA VAL A 288 3.85 5.58 10.16
C VAL A 288 4.86 6.71 10.13
N ALA A 289 4.66 7.70 11.00
CA ALA A 289 5.65 8.71 11.34
C ALA A 289 5.95 8.67 12.85
N ASP A 290 7.23 8.88 13.18
CA ASP A 290 7.75 8.78 14.56
C ASP A 290 7.42 7.46 15.24
N GLY A 291 7.48 6.38 14.45
CA GLY A 291 7.33 5.01 14.89
C GLY A 291 8.04 4.06 13.94
N ARG A 292 7.95 2.77 14.25
CA ARG A 292 8.43 1.70 13.38
C ARG A 292 7.42 0.56 13.29
N ALA A 293 7.45 -0.18 12.19
CA ALA A 293 6.79 -1.46 12.07
C ALA A 293 7.67 -2.58 12.63
N ASP A 294 7.10 -3.40 13.52
CA ASP A 294 7.69 -4.63 14.06
C ASP A 294 7.34 -5.83 13.18
N THR A 295 6.07 -5.90 12.75
CA THR A 295 5.56 -6.93 11.84
C THR A 295 4.48 -6.33 10.95
N VAL A 296 4.43 -6.74 9.68
CA VAL A 296 3.34 -6.41 8.77
C VAL A 296 2.91 -7.67 8.04
N ASP A 297 1.60 -7.90 7.93
CA ASP A 297 1.06 -9.03 7.19
C ASP A 297 -0.27 -8.66 6.51
N THR A 298 -0.69 -9.49 5.56
CA THR A 298 -1.98 -9.37 4.89
C THR A 298 -2.80 -10.64 5.08
N PHE A 299 -4.12 -10.50 5.19
CA PHE A 299 -5.01 -11.64 5.25
C PHE A 299 -6.24 -11.40 4.38
N ARG A 300 -6.81 -12.49 3.86
CA ARG A 300 -8.05 -12.40 3.08
C ARG A 300 -9.22 -12.16 4.02
N LEU A 301 -10.04 -11.18 3.69
CA LEU A 301 -11.34 -10.99 4.30
C LEU A 301 -12.40 -11.57 3.35
N PRO A 302 -13.14 -12.62 3.73
CA PRO A 302 -14.14 -13.22 2.85
C PRO A 302 -15.13 -12.18 2.33
N GLY A 303 -15.42 -12.20 1.03
CA GLY A 303 -16.38 -11.31 0.39
C GLY A 303 -15.85 -9.92 -0.01
N ALA A 304 -14.71 -9.48 0.53
CA ALA A 304 -13.98 -8.32 0.01
C ALA A 304 -13.22 -8.71 -1.28
N ASP A 305 -12.86 -7.73 -2.09
CA ASP A 305 -11.89 -7.85 -3.20
C ASP A 305 -10.48 -7.35 -2.83
N HIS A 306 -10.28 -6.88 -1.60
CA HIS A 306 -8.98 -6.59 -1.03
C HIS A 306 -8.58 -7.64 0.02
N LYS A 307 -7.28 -7.79 0.26
CA LYS A 307 -6.78 -8.29 1.54
C LYS A 307 -6.74 -7.12 2.51
N ALA A 308 -7.06 -7.38 3.76
CA ALA A 308 -6.79 -6.43 4.83
C ALA A 308 -5.30 -6.48 5.22
N LEU A 309 -4.78 -5.35 5.71
CA LEU A 309 -3.44 -5.22 6.29
C LEU A 309 -3.51 -5.20 7.79
N ILE A 310 -2.48 -5.76 8.42
CA ILE A 310 -2.24 -5.57 9.84
C ILE A 310 -0.77 -5.24 10.08
N ALA A 311 -0.53 -4.25 10.92
CA ALA A 311 0.80 -3.85 11.36
C ALA A 311 0.86 -3.80 12.87
N GLN A 312 1.88 -4.41 13.46
CA GLN A 312 2.29 -4.12 14.84
C GLN A 312 3.33 -3.01 14.77
N LEU A 313 3.00 -1.87 15.34
CA LEU A 313 3.84 -0.70 15.36
C LEU A 313 4.41 -0.47 16.75
N ARG A 314 5.57 0.19 16.83
CA ARG A 314 6.07 0.83 18.03
C ARG A 314 6.16 2.33 17.81
N LEU A 315 5.33 3.07 18.52
CA LEU A 315 5.29 4.53 18.46
C LEU A 315 6.30 5.12 19.44
N ARG A 316 7.13 6.05 18.98
CA ARG A 316 8.10 6.71 19.85
C ARG A 316 7.37 7.76 20.69
N PRO A 317 7.59 7.80 22.01
CA PRO A 317 7.10 8.89 22.82
C PRO A 317 7.81 10.19 22.43
N HIS A 318 7.06 11.28 22.40
CA HIS A 318 7.57 12.64 22.27
C HIS A 318 7.82 13.28 23.64
#